data_AF-A0A919BFZ1-F1
#
_entry.id   AF-A0A919BFZ1-F1
#
_cell.length_a   1.000
_cell.length_b   1.000
_cell.length_c   1.000
_cell.angle_alpha   90.00
_cell.angle_beta   90.00
_cell.angle_gamma   90.00
#
_symmetry.space_group_name_H-M   'P 1'
#
loop_
_entity.id
_entity.type
_entity.pdbx_description
1 polymer ?
#
loop_
_entity_poly.entity_id
_entity_poly.type
_entity_poly.pdbx_seq_one_letter_code
_entity_poly.pdbx_strand_id
1 'polypeptide(L)'
;MNNRKKALILNLLLCPGAGQLVLKRFKRAILFITIFLITVVYFFSTIVSKIQPLVDKVMAGQLMLTQQAIADEMSKNPIYFDLVLGQQLMIIILSVWLVAIIDGMTVKNKK
;
A
#
# COMPACT_ATOMS: atom_id res chain seq x y z
N MET A 1 1.57 11.43 27.35
CA MET A 1 1.54 11.91 25.93
C MET A 1 0.13 12.37 25.57
N ASN A 2 -0.04 13.57 25.00
CA ASN A 2 -1.37 14.06 24.62
C ASN A 2 -1.92 13.33 23.37
N ASN A 3 -3.25 13.35 23.18
CA ASN A 3 -3.91 12.58 22.12
C ASN A 3 -3.47 12.99 20.70
N ARG A 4 -3.02 14.24 20.52
CA ARG A 4 -2.46 14.72 19.23
C ARG A 4 -1.13 14.07 18.89
N LYS A 5 -0.19 13.99 19.85
CA LYS A 5 1.10 13.31 19.66
C LYS A 5 0.90 11.81 19.40
N LYS A 6 -0.04 11.17 20.11
CA LYS A 6 -0.46 9.78 19.83
C LYS A 6 -1.00 9.62 18.41
N ALA A 7 -1.88 10.53 17.98
CA ALA A 7 -2.45 10.48 16.64
C ALA A 7 -1.40 10.68 15.54
N LEU A 8 -0.46 11.60 15.75
CA LEU A 8 0.68 11.83 14.85
C LEU A 8 1.54 10.57 14.69
N ILE A 9 1.93 9.95 15.81
CA ILE A 9 2.74 8.73 15.78
C ILE A 9 1.98 7.59 15.12
N LEU A 10 0.69 7.40 15.43
CA LEU A 10 -0.10 6.33 14.81
C LEU A 10 -0.25 6.53 13.30
N ASN A 11 -0.53 7.75 12.85
CA ASN A 11 -0.63 8.02 11.42
C ASN A 11 0.72 7.90 10.73
N LEU A 12 1.82 8.33 11.34
CA LEU A 12 3.15 8.27 10.73
C LEU A 12 3.71 6.85 10.67
N LEU A 13 3.49 6.05 11.72
CA LEU A 13 4.19 4.78 11.93
C LEU A 13 3.36 3.54 11.57
N LEU A 14 2.02 3.63 11.63
CA LEU A 14 1.13 2.48 11.44
C LEU A 14 0.41 2.51 10.10
N CYS A 15 -0.56 3.40 9.95
CA CYS A 15 -1.34 3.55 8.71
C CYS A 15 -2.13 4.87 8.73
N PRO A 16 -2.51 5.40 7.55
CA PRO A 16 -3.41 6.55 7.48
C PRO A 16 -4.76 6.25 8.14
N GLY A 17 -5.19 7.14 9.03
CA GLY A 17 -6.47 7.02 9.73
C GLY A 17 -6.37 6.41 11.13
N ALA A 18 -5.24 5.77 11.47
CA ALA A 18 -5.03 5.16 12.77
C ALA A 18 -5.06 6.22 13.90
N GLY A 19 -4.50 7.41 13.64
CA GLY A 19 -4.52 8.51 14.59
C GLY A 19 -5.92 9.03 14.87
N GLN A 20 -6.82 8.97 13.87
CA GLN A 20 -8.22 9.36 13.99
C GLN A 20 -9.00 8.43 14.93
N LEU A 21 -8.58 7.16 15.10
CA LEU A 21 -9.15 6.25 16.10
C LEU A 21 -8.87 6.75 17.52
N VAL A 22 -7.65 7.21 17.80
CA VAL A 22 -7.28 7.79 19.11
C VAL A 22 -8.03 9.10 19.38
N LEU A 23 -8.33 9.85 18.32
CA LEU A 23 -9.15 11.07 18.40
C LEU A 23 -10.66 10.78 18.47
N LYS A 24 -11.08 9.51 18.59
CA LYS A 24 -12.49 9.05 18.60
C LYS A 24 -13.28 9.48 17.35
N ARG A 25 -12.60 9.67 16.22
CA ARG A 25 -13.19 10.06 14.94
C ARG A 25 -13.30 8.88 13.98
N PHE A 26 -14.10 7.90 14.37
CA PHE A 26 -14.26 6.64 13.65
C PHE A 26 -14.65 6.82 12.19
N LYS A 27 -15.56 7.77 11.87
CA LYS A 27 -15.94 8.03 10.47
C LYS A 27 -14.75 8.43 9.58
N ARG A 28 -13.85 9.28 10.09
CA ARG A 28 -12.65 9.71 9.35
C ARG A 28 -11.60 8.60 9.31
N ALA A 29 -11.44 7.87 10.41
CA ALA A 29 -10.54 6.72 10.47
C ALA A 29 -10.93 5.67 9.41
N ILE A 30 -12.20 5.28 9.36
CA ILE A 30 -12.72 4.30 8.40
C ILE A 30 -12.49 4.81 6.97
N LEU A 31 -12.75 6.09 6.68
CA LEU A 31 -12.53 6.64 5.35
C LEU A 31 -11.06 6.50 4.90
N PHE A 32 -10.10 6.98 5.71
CA PHE A 32 -8.69 6.93 5.35
C PHE A 32 -8.15 5.49 5.27
N ILE A 33 -8.52 4.64 6.22
CA ILE A 33 -8.10 3.23 6.25
C ILE A 33 -8.66 2.49 5.04
N THR A 34 -9.94 2.70 4.69
CA THR A 34 -10.59 1.99 3.58
C THR A 34 -9.96 2.38 2.25
N ILE A 35 -9.76 3.68 1.99
CA ILE A 35 -9.12 4.14 0.75
C ILE A 35 -7.70 3.56 0.63
N PHE A 36 -6.93 3.62 1.72
CA PHE A 36 -5.59 3.07 1.76
C PHE A 36 -5.58 1.56 1.50
N LEU A 37 -6.44 0.78 2.19
CA LEU A 37 -6.52 -0.66 2.00
C LEU A 37 -6.91 -1.05 0.58
N ILE A 38 -7.94 -0.40 0.00
CA ILE A 38 -8.37 -0.67 -1.38
C ILE A 38 -7.20 -0.43 -2.34
N THR A 39 -6.51 0.72 -2.19
CA THR A 39 -5.42 1.09 -3.08
C THR A 39 -4.24 0.12 -2.96
N VAL A 40 -3.88 -0.26 -1.73
CA VAL A 40 -2.79 -1.21 -1.45
C VAL A 40 -3.14 -2.61 -1.96
N VAL A 41 -4.34 -3.12 -1.69
CA VAL A 41 -4.78 -4.43 -2.17
C VAL A 41 -4.79 -4.47 -3.70
N TYR A 42 -5.26 -3.41 -4.36
CA TYR A 42 -5.25 -3.31 -5.80
C TYR A 42 -3.83 -3.26 -6.37
N PHE A 43 -2.93 -2.50 -5.73
CA PHE A 43 -1.52 -2.43 -6.10
C PHE A 43 -0.82 -3.79 -6.02
N PHE A 44 -0.98 -4.51 -4.90
CA PHE A 44 -0.41 -5.85 -4.73
C PHE A 44 -1.03 -6.86 -5.69
N SER A 45 -2.34 -6.81 -5.89
CA SER A 45 -3.02 -7.71 -6.85
C SER A 45 -2.48 -7.52 -8.26
N THR A 46 -2.23 -6.27 -8.66
CA THR A 46 -1.60 -5.95 -9.94
C THR A 46 -0.21 -6.60 -10.03
N ILE A 47 0.63 -6.45 -9.00
CA ILE A 47 1.98 -7.04 -8.99
C ILE A 47 1.91 -8.58 -9.06
N VAL A 48 1.10 -9.20 -8.20
CA VAL A 48 0.96 -10.66 -8.14
C VAL A 48 0.49 -11.20 -9.49
N SER A 49 -0.51 -10.56 -10.11
CA SER A 49 -1.01 -10.98 -11.43
C SER A 49 0.06 -10.99 -12.54
N LYS A 50 1.05 -10.10 -12.45
CA LYS A 50 2.15 -10.02 -13.42
C LYS A 50 3.22 -11.08 -13.19
N ILE A 51 3.43 -11.48 -11.94
CA ILE A 51 4.45 -12.47 -11.57
C ILE A 51 3.88 -13.89 -11.60
N GLN A 52 2.57 -14.06 -11.48
CA GLN A 52 1.89 -15.36 -11.45
C GLN A 52 2.31 -16.31 -12.57
N PRO A 53 2.41 -15.89 -13.85
CA PRO A 53 2.82 -16.80 -14.93
C PRO A 53 4.24 -17.37 -14.74
N LEU A 54 5.14 -16.59 -14.11
CA LEU A 54 6.48 -17.05 -13.78
C LEU A 54 6.45 -18.07 -12.64
N VAL A 55 5.63 -17.82 -11.62
CA VAL A 55 5.40 -18.75 -10.49
C VAL A 55 4.83 -20.07 -10.99
N ASP A 56 3.83 -20.02 -11.86
CA ASP A 56 3.18 -21.22 -12.41
C ASP A 56 4.18 -22.10 -13.17
N LYS A 57 5.12 -21.50 -13.93
CA LYS A 57 6.20 -22.21 -14.62
C LYS A 57 7.17 -22.90 -13.66
N VAL A 58 7.51 -22.26 -12.54
CA VAL A 58 8.34 -22.87 -11.50
C VAL A 58 7.62 -24.05 -10.87
N MET A 59 6.35 -23.87 -10.50
CA MET A 59 5.55 -24.91 -9.84
C MET A 59 5.27 -26.11 -10.76
N ALA A 60 5.15 -25.88 -12.06
CA ALA A 60 5.01 -26.93 -13.06
C ALA A 60 6.33 -27.68 -13.36
N GLY A 61 7.46 -27.30 -12.74
CA GLY A 61 8.78 -27.88 -12.99
C GLY A 61 9.37 -27.48 -14.35
N GLN A 62 8.74 -26.53 -15.06
CA GLN A 62 9.20 -26.02 -16.36
C GLN A 62 10.32 -24.99 -16.22
N LEU A 63 10.45 -24.39 -15.04
CA LEU A 63 11.49 -23.43 -14.70
C LEU A 63 12.18 -23.83 -13.41
N MET A 64 13.51 -23.98 -13.45
CA MET A 64 14.28 -24.18 -12.22
C MET A 64 14.24 -22.93 -11.34
N LEU A 65 14.05 -23.11 -10.03
CA LEU A 65 14.11 -22.02 -9.05
C LEU A 65 15.57 -21.63 -8.76
N THR A 66 16.27 -21.19 -9.80
CA THR A 66 17.64 -20.65 -9.71
C THR A 66 17.66 -19.24 -10.28
N GLN A 67 18.53 -18.39 -9.74
CA GLN A 67 18.65 -16.99 -10.17
C GLN A 67 18.89 -16.87 -11.68
N GLN A 68 19.73 -17.75 -12.23
CA GLN A 68 20.09 -17.73 -13.64
C GLN A 68 18.92 -18.14 -14.55
N ALA A 69 18.20 -19.22 -14.21
CA ALA A 69 17.03 -19.64 -14.98
C ALA A 69 15.91 -18.59 -14.95
N ILE A 70 15.67 -17.96 -13.80
CA ILE A 70 14.66 -16.90 -13.67
C ILE A 70 15.06 -15.65 -14.49
N ALA A 71 16.34 -15.25 -14.46
CA ALA A 71 16.84 -14.13 -15.25
C ALA A 71 16.72 -14.40 -16.76
N ASP A 72 17.07 -15.60 -17.21
CA ASP A 72 16.94 -16.03 -18.60
C ASP A 72 15.47 -16.04 -19.05
N GLU A 73 14.57 -16.53 -18.21
CA GLU A 73 13.14 -16.55 -18.50
C GLU A 73 12.54 -15.14 -18.57
N MET A 74 12.93 -14.24 -17.66
CA MET A 74 12.53 -12.83 -17.71
C MET A 74 13.11 -12.09 -18.92
N SER A 75 14.26 -12.50 -19.44
CA SER A 75 14.83 -11.93 -20.66
C SER A 75 14.03 -12.33 -21.91
N LYS A 76 13.47 -13.55 -21.92
CA LYS A 76 12.65 -14.10 -23.02
C LYS A 76 11.19 -13.64 -22.94
N ASN A 77 10.66 -13.60 -21.74
CA ASN A 77 9.28 -13.24 -21.43
C ASN A 77 9.29 -12.08 -20.43
N PRO A 78 9.61 -10.85 -20.88
CA PRO A 78 9.67 -9.70 -20.01
C PRO A 78 8.32 -9.42 -19.34
N ILE A 79 8.37 -9.25 -18.02
CA ILE A 79 7.21 -8.88 -17.22
C ILE A 79 7.03 -7.36 -17.33
N TYR A 80 5.98 -6.93 -18.04
CA TYR A 80 5.65 -5.52 -18.16
C TYR A 80 4.74 -5.07 -17.02
N PHE A 81 5.24 -4.12 -16.23
CA PHE A 81 4.43 -3.36 -15.28
C PHE A 81 3.93 -2.09 -15.95
N ASP A 82 2.65 -1.79 -15.75
CA ASP A 82 2.10 -0.48 -16.13
C ASP A 82 2.67 0.58 -15.19
N LEU A 83 3.70 1.27 -15.66
CA LEU A 83 4.43 2.27 -14.90
C LEU A 83 3.53 3.46 -14.53
N VAL A 84 2.60 3.83 -15.42
CA VAL A 84 1.69 4.96 -15.19
C VAL A 84 0.71 4.62 -14.08
N LEU A 85 0.08 3.44 -14.16
CA LEU A 85 -0.84 2.96 -13.13
C LEU A 85 -0.10 2.81 -11.78
N GLY A 86 1.10 2.23 -11.79
CA GLY A 86 1.93 2.09 -10.59
C GLY A 86 2.25 3.43 -9.92
N GLN A 87 2.66 4.43 -10.71
CA GLN A 87 2.92 5.79 -10.22
C GLN A 87 1.66 6.44 -9.65
N GLN A 88 0.52 6.33 -10.33
CA GLN A 88 -0.76 6.87 -9.87
C GLN A 88 -1.18 6.27 -8.52
N LEU A 89 -1.11 4.94 -8.39
CA LEU A 89 -1.44 4.25 -7.13
C LEU A 89 -0.52 4.69 -5.99
N MET A 90 0.78 4.82 -6.27
CA MET A 90 1.74 5.30 -5.27
C MET A 90 1.45 6.74 -4.82
N ILE A 91 1.11 7.63 -5.76
CA ILE A 91 0.69 9.02 -5.46
C ILE A 91 -0.58 9.03 -4.62
N ILE A 92 -1.57 8.18 -4.91
CA ILE A 92 -2.81 8.06 -4.12
C ILE A 92 -2.49 7.60 -2.69
N ILE A 93 -1.66 6.55 -2.53
CA ILE A 93 -1.24 6.06 -1.22
C ILE A 93 -0.57 7.18 -0.41
N LEU A 94 0.41 7.86 -0.99
CA LEU A 94 1.15 8.92 -0.31
C LEU A 94 0.28 10.14 0.01
N SER A 95 -0.59 10.55 -0.91
CA SER A 95 -1.48 11.70 -0.71
C SER A 95 -2.51 11.42 0.40
N VAL A 96 -3.17 10.26 0.40
CA VAL A 96 -4.06 9.83 1.48
C VAL A 96 -3.32 9.80 2.81
N TRP A 97 -2.05 9.38 2.79
CA TRP A 97 -1.23 9.34 3.99
C TRP A 97 -0.92 10.72 4.55
N LEU A 98 -0.48 11.65 3.71
CA LEU A 98 -0.23 13.04 4.09
C LEU A 98 -1.50 13.73 4.58
N VAL A 99 -2.62 13.55 3.89
CA VAL A 99 -3.92 14.12 4.29
C VAL A 99 -4.35 13.58 5.66
N ALA A 100 -4.18 12.29 5.93
CA ALA A 100 -4.50 11.72 7.23
C ALA A 100 -3.64 12.29 8.37
N ILE A 101 -2.36 12.57 8.10
CA ILE A 101 -1.45 13.22 9.06
C ILE A 101 -1.92 14.66 9.34
N ILE A 102 -2.17 15.45 8.28
CA ILE A 102 -2.65 16.84 8.40
C ILE A 102 -4.00 16.90 9.12
N ASP A 103 -4.93 15.99 8.81
CA ASP A 103 -6.20 15.86 9.49
C ASP A 103 -6.00 15.58 11.00
N GLY A 104 -5.10 14.67 11.36
CA GLY A 104 -4.77 14.37 12.76
C GLY A 104 -4.20 15.56 13.54
N MET A 105 -3.49 16.48 12.87
CA MET A 105 -2.88 17.67 13.47
C MET A 105 -3.84 18.86 13.60
N THR A 106 -4.60 19.14 12.55
CA THR A 106 -5.48 20.33 12.44
C THR A 106 -6.75 20.19 13.26
N VAL A 107 -7.14 18.97 13.57
CA VAL A 107 -8.35 18.67 14.32
C VAL A 107 -8.27 19.21 15.76
N LYS A 108 -9.15 20.16 16.08
CA LYS A 108 -9.45 20.54 17.46
C LYS A 108 -10.09 19.34 18.17
N ASN A 109 -9.52 18.95 19.32
CA ASN A 109 -10.17 17.97 20.20
C ASN A 109 -11.59 18.49 20.47
N LYS A 110 -12.61 17.72 20.08
CA LYS A 110 -13.91 17.88 20.74
C LYS A 110 -13.67 17.37 22.16
N LYS A 111 -13.77 18.27 23.14
CA LYS A 111 -13.86 17.89 24.56
C LYS A 111 -15.07 16.96 24.72
#